data_AF-A0A5K0VNS1-F1
#
_entry.id   AF-A0A5K0VNS1-F1
#
_cell.length_a   1.000
_cell.length_b   1.000
_cell.length_c   1.000
_cell.angle_alpha   90.00
_cell.angle_beta   90.00
_cell.angle_gamma   90.00
#
_symmetry.space_group_name_H-M   'P 1'
#
loop_
_entity.id
_entity.type
_entity.pdbx_description
1 polymer ?
#
loop_
_entity_poly.entity_id
_entity_poly.type
_entity_poly.pdbx_seq_one_letter_code
_entity_poly.pdbx_strand_id
1 'polypeptide(L)'
;MTRKDGDGGDIIQWFEEVCREAPAVQARTLGQIIRQNSGAEYLNKWMGHLPQLHEMEDQELESLFSSFVPLSSHADYEPYIQRIADGDPSPILIQQPVTTISL
;
A
#
# COMPACT_ATOMS: atom_id res chain seq x y z
N MET A 1 21.80 -39.37 8.65
CA MET A 1 22.05 -37.92 8.48
C MET A 1 20.93 -37.32 7.64
N THR A 2 19.85 -36.85 8.25
CA THR A 2 18.91 -35.95 7.58
C THR A 2 19.57 -34.58 7.52
N ARG A 3 19.86 -34.10 6.30
CA ARG A 3 20.33 -32.73 6.12
C ARG A 3 19.24 -31.82 6.65
N LYS A 4 19.64 -30.94 7.56
CA LYS A 4 18.81 -29.85 8.03
C LYS A 4 18.74 -28.89 6.86
N ASP A 5 17.69 -28.97 6.06
CA ASP A 5 17.37 -28.00 5.01
C ASP A 5 17.04 -26.69 5.73
N GLY A 6 18.09 -25.96 6.11
CA GLY A 6 17.99 -24.72 6.86
C GLY A 6 17.80 -23.56 5.90
N ASP A 7 16.76 -22.76 6.17
CA ASP A 7 16.53 -21.39 5.68
C ASP A 7 16.30 -21.25 4.16
N GLY A 8 17.18 -21.77 3.31
CA GLY A 8 17.06 -21.65 1.86
C GLY A 8 15.91 -22.46 1.24
N GLY A 9 15.57 -23.62 1.82
CA GLY A 9 14.44 -24.44 1.35
C GLY A 9 13.10 -23.76 1.61
N ASP A 10 12.92 -23.20 2.81
CA ASP A 10 11.72 -22.48 3.21
C ASP A 10 11.52 -21.21 2.37
N ILE A 11 12.60 -20.48 2.07
CA ILE A 11 12.54 -19.27 1.22
C ILE A 11 12.12 -19.62 -0.23
N ILE A 12 12.66 -20.70 -0.81
CA ILE A 12 12.30 -21.12 -2.17
C ILE A 12 10.83 -21.55 -2.21
N GLN A 13 10.39 -22.33 -1.24
CA GLN A 13 8.99 -22.76 -1.16
C GLN A 13 8.04 -21.56 -1.03
N TRP A 14 8.35 -20.61 -0.12
CA TRP A 14 7.57 -19.38 0.02
C TRP A 14 7.51 -18.58 -1.29
N PHE A 15 8.62 -18.45 -2.00
CA PHE A 15 8.67 -17.75 -3.27
C PHE A 15 7.79 -18.43 -4.34
N GLU A 16 7.86 -19.76 -4.45
CA GLU A 16 7.01 -20.51 -5.39
C GLU A 16 5.52 -20.36 -5.09
N GLU A 17 5.13 -20.38 -3.81
CA GLU A 17 3.75 -20.18 -3.36
C GLU A 17 3.27 -18.75 -3.71
N VAL A 18 4.07 -17.73 -3.38
CA VAL A 18 3.73 -16.32 -3.66
C VAL A 18 3.64 -16.05 -5.17
N CYS A 19 4.54 -16.62 -5.97
CA CYS A 19 4.51 -16.44 -7.42
C CYS A 19 3.33 -17.16 -8.09
N ARG A 20 2.93 -18.32 -7.57
CA ARG A 20 1.76 -19.07 -8.07
C ARG A 20 0.47 -18.29 -7.89
N GLU A 21 0.33 -17.58 -6.77
CA GLU A 21 -0.86 -16.83 -6.40
C GLU A 21 -0.65 -15.30 -6.53
N ALA A 22 0.25 -14.88 -7.43
CA ALA A 22 0.64 -13.48 -7.56
C ALA A 22 -0.56 -12.50 -7.70
N PRO A 23 -1.61 -12.77 -8.49
CA PRO A 23 -2.77 -11.87 -8.56
C PRO A 23 -3.48 -11.69 -7.21
N ALA A 24 -3.69 -12.77 -6.46
CA ALA A 24 -4.33 -12.71 -5.15
C ALA A 24 -3.43 -11.99 -4.12
N VAL A 25 -2.13 -12.26 -4.15
CA VAL A 25 -1.15 -11.59 -3.27
C VAL A 25 -1.10 -10.09 -3.57
N GLN A 26 -1.12 -9.67 -4.84
CA GLN A 26 -1.12 -8.26 -5.23
C GLN A 26 -2.39 -7.55 -4.77
N ALA A 27 -3.57 -8.14 -5.03
CA ALA A 27 -4.85 -7.59 -4.58
C ALA A 27 -4.91 -7.44 -3.06
N ARG A 28 -4.48 -8.46 -2.31
CA ARG A 28 -4.41 -8.41 -0.84
C ARG A 28 -3.45 -7.33 -0.35
N THR A 29 -2.29 -7.21 -0.99
CA THR A 29 -1.29 -6.19 -0.66
C THR A 29 -1.86 -4.78 -0.88
N LEU A 30 -2.52 -4.55 -2.02
CA LEU A 30 -3.18 -3.28 -2.31
C LEU A 30 -4.31 -2.99 -1.33
N GLY A 31 -5.17 -3.97 -1.04
CA GLY A 31 -6.25 -3.84 -0.06
C GLY A 31 -5.71 -3.48 1.33
N GLN A 32 -4.60 -4.08 1.76
CA GLN A 32 -3.93 -3.71 3.00
C GLN A 32 -3.40 -2.27 2.98
N ILE A 33 -2.74 -1.84 1.89
CA ILE A 33 -2.25 -0.47 1.73
C ILE A 33 -3.41 0.54 1.82
N ILE A 34 -4.53 0.26 1.14
CA ILE A 34 -5.69 1.15 1.11
C ILE A 34 -6.32 1.26 2.51
N ARG A 35 -6.56 0.14 3.20
CA ARG A 35 -7.13 0.15 4.56
C ARG A 35 -6.20 0.83 5.57
N GLN A 36 -4.90 0.56 5.51
CA GLN A 36 -3.92 1.19 6.40
C GLN A 36 -3.81 2.70 6.21
N ASN A 37 -4.05 3.19 4.99
CA ASN A 37 -3.87 4.60 4.64
C ASN A 37 -5.20 5.32 4.37
N SER A 38 -6.35 4.76 4.75
CA SER A 38 -7.67 5.33 4.43
C SER A 38 -7.90 6.70 5.05
N GLY A 39 -7.22 7.03 6.15
CA GLY A 39 -7.25 8.35 6.77
C GLY A 39 -6.19 9.31 6.25
N ALA A 40 -5.33 8.89 5.31
CA ALA A 40 -4.39 9.79 4.66
C ALA A 40 -5.10 10.73 3.70
N GLU A 41 -4.73 12.01 3.72
CA GLU A 41 -5.32 13.08 2.92
C GLU A 41 -5.40 12.72 1.43
N TYR A 42 -4.30 12.18 0.87
CA TYR A 42 -4.24 11.83 -0.54
C TYR A 42 -5.23 10.73 -0.93
N LEU A 43 -5.28 9.63 -0.17
CA LEU A 43 -6.17 8.52 -0.48
C LEU A 43 -7.64 8.90 -0.23
N ASN A 44 -7.89 9.66 0.84
CA ASN A 44 -9.21 10.17 1.19
C ASN A 44 -9.78 11.08 0.09
N LYS A 45 -8.94 11.89 -0.59
CA LYS A 45 -9.34 12.71 -1.74
C LYS A 45 -10.06 11.90 -2.84
N TRP A 46 -9.65 10.65 -3.07
CA TRP A 46 -10.17 9.82 -4.15
C TRP A 46 -11.16 8.76 -3.67
N MET A 47 -10.93 8.15 -2.52
CA MET A 47 -11.68 6.99 -2.03
C MET A 47 -12.45 7.23 -0.73
N GLY A 48 -12.34 8.42 -0.13
CA GLY A 48 -12.93 8.73 1.16
C GLY A 48 -14.46 8.78 1.23
N HIS A 49 -15.10 8.91 0.07
CA HIS A 49 -16.56 8.89 -0.05
C HIS A 49 -17.15 7.48 -0.05
N LEU A 50 -16.30 6.44 -0.14
CA LEU A 50 -16.75 5.06 -0.18
C LEU A 50 -17.15 4.59 1.22
N PRO A 51 -18.42 4.17 1.42
CA PRO A 51 -18.83 3.60 2.69
C PRO A 51 -18.14 2.25 2.90
N GLN A 52 -17.82 1.91 4.15
CA GLN A 52 -17.39 0.56 4.53
C GLN A 52 -16.15 0.04 3.78
N LEU A 53 -15.22 0.92 3.38
CA LEU A 53 -13.97 0.57 2.69
C LEU A 53 -13.17 -0.56 3.39
N HIS A 54 -13.27 -0.64 4.73
CA HIS A 54 -12.60 -1.67 5.51
C HIS A 54 -13.22 -3.06 5.37
N GLU A 55 -14.50 -3.14 5.00
CA GLU A 55 -15.29 -4.37 4.85
C GLU A 55 -15.31 -4.88 3.41
N MET A 56 -14.84 -4.09 2.45
CA MET A 56 -14.76 -4.46 1.03
C MET A 56 -13.72 -5.57 0.81
N GLU A 57 -14.03 -6.45 -0.14
CA GLU A 57 -13.11 -7.49 -0.61
C GLU A 57 -11.93 -6.90 -1.38
N ASP A 58 -10.78 -7.57 -1.35
CA ASP A 58 -9.53 -7.05 -1.94
C ASP A 58 -9.63 -6.80 -3.46
N GLN A 59 -10.35 -7.65 -4.19
CA GLN A 59 -10.62 -7.46 -5.63
C GLN A 59 -11.50 -6.22 -5.91
N GLU A 60 -12.45 -5.92 -5.03
CA GLU A 60 -13.31 -4.75 -5.19
C GLU A 60 -12.51 -3.47 -4.95
N LEU A 61 -11.69 -3.46 -3.88
CA LEU A 61 -10.77 -2.37 -3.60
C LEU A 61 -9.79 -2.12 -4.76
N GLU A 62 -9.24 -3.18 -5.36
CA GLU A 62 -8.37 -3.09 -6.53
C GLU A 62 -9.06 -2.41 -7.73
N SER A 63 -10.30 -2.81 -8.02
CA SER A 63 -11.08 -2.24 -9.12
C SER A 63 -11.42 -0.76 -8.87
N LEU A 64 -11.84 -0.42 -7.65
CA LEU A 64 -12.20 0.95 -7.27
C LEU A 64 -10.96 1.86 -7.25
N PHE A 65 -9.84 1.38 -6.71
CA PHE A 65 -8.58 2.12 -6.71
C PHE A 65 -8.15 2.47 -8.13
N SER A 66 -8.14 1.48 -9.02
CA SER A 66 -7.77 1.67 -10.43
C SER A 66 -8.72 2.61 -11.19
N SER A 67 -9.97 2.73 -10.73
CA SER A 67 -10.98 3.59 -11.35
C SER A 67 -10.95 5.03 -10.83
N PHE A 68 -10.58 5.24 -9.56
CA PHE A 68 -10.66 6.56 -8.91
C PHE A 68 -9.32 7.25 -8.71
N VAL A 69 -8.24 6.49 -8.48
CA VAL A 69 -6.92 7.07 -8.20
C VAL A 69 -6.18 7.27 -9.53
N PRO A 70 -5.82 8.52 -9.88
CA PRO A 70 -5.16 8.78 -11.15
C PRO A 70 -3.71 8.28 -11.14
N LEU A 71 -3.25 7.82 -12.30
CA LEU A 71 -1.82 7.62 -12.53
C LEU A 71 -1.11 8.97 -12.38
N SER A 72 -0.20 9.06 -11.43
CA SER A 72 0.42 10.31 -11.00
C SER A 72 1.94 10.27 -11.22
N SER A 73 2.52 11.43 -11.50
CA SER A 73 3.95 11.68 -11.59
C SER A 73 4.49 12.27 -10.28
N HIS A 74 5.82 12.37 -10.15
CA HIS A 74 6.43 13.04 -9.00
C HIS A 74 5.94 14.48 -8.81
N ALA A 75 5.74 15.22 -9.90
CA ALA A 75 5.29 16.61 -9.83
C ALA A 75 3.91 16.76 -9.18
N ASP A 76 3.04 15.75 -9.33
CA ASP A 76 1.72 15.73 -8.70
C ASP A 76 1.79 15.53 -7.18
N TYR A 77 2.90 14.98 -6.69
CA TYR A 77 3.15 14.74 -5.26
C TYR A 77 3.93 15.86 -4.56
N GLU A 78 4.57 16.74 -5.32
CA GLU A 78 5.43 17.82 -4.79
C GLU A 78 4.75 18.65 -3.67
N PRO A 79 3.47 19.07 -3.78
CA PRO A 79 2.84 19.84 -2.71
C PRO A 79 2.69 19.07 -1.39
N TYR A 80 2.49 17.75 -1.47
CA TYR A 80 2.41 16.89 -0.29
C TYR A 80 3.79 16.64 0.30
N ILE A 81 4.81 16.41 -0.54
CA ILE A 81 6.19 16.18 -0.12
C ILE A 81 6.75 17.40 0.60
N GLN A 82 6.53 18.62 0.06
CA GLN A 82 6.97 19.86 0.70
C GLN A 82 6.36 20.04 2.09
N ARG A 83 5.04 19.77 2.25
CA ARG A 83 4.39 19.82 3.57
C ARG A 83 5.00 18.85 4.58
N ILE A 84 5.31 17.62 4.14
CA ILE A 84 5.98 16.64 5.01
C ILE A 84 7.39 17.12 5.36
N ALA A 85 8.14 17.69 4.40
CA ALA A 85 9.48 18.23 4.62
C ALA A 85 9.51 19.43 5.58
N ASP A 86 8.47 20.27 5.52
CA ASP A 86 8.25 21.37 6.46
C ASP A 86 7.83 20.89 7.87
N GLY A 87 7.59 19.59 8.04
CA GLY A 87 7.29 18.94 9.32
C GLY A 87 5.81 18.86 9.67
N ASP A 88 4.89 18.96 8.69
CA ASP A 88 3.45 18.71 8.91
C ASP A 88 3.24 17.25 9.39
N PRO A 89 2.76 17.04 10.63
CA PRO A 89 2.60 15.70 11.20
C PRO A 89 1.28 15.03 10.77
N SER A 90 0.46 15.72 9.98
CA SER A 90 -0.83 15.20 9.51
C SER A 90 -0.62 13.96 8.63
N PRO A 91 -1.59 13.04 8.57
CA PRO A 91 -1.52 11.89 7.68
C PRO A 91 -1.73 12.36 6.23
N ILE A 92 -0.66 12.74 5.53
CA ILE A 92 -0.76 13.33 4.18
C ILE A 92 -0.80 12.23 3.11
N LEU A 93 0.32 11.53 2.91
CA LEU A 93 0.44 10.43 1.94
C LEU A 93 0.27 9.06 2.59
N ILE A 94 0.67 8.95 3.86
CA ILE A 94 0.58 7.74 4.65
C ILE A 94 -0.05 8.06 6.02
N GLN A 95 -0.73 7.08 6.60
CA GLN A 95 -1.42 7.25 7.89
C GLN A 95 -0.45 7.43 9.05
N GLN A 96 0.71 6.78 8.98
CA GLN A 96 1.76 6.93 9.98
C GLN A 96 2.66 8.11 9.60
N PRO A 97 3.01 9.02 10.52
CA PRO A 97 3.86 10.16 10.21
C PRO A 97 5.20 9.74 9.60
N VAL A 98 5.62 10.41 8.52
CA VAL A 98 6.97 10.26 7.97
C VAL A 98 7.93 11.01 8.90
N THR A 99 8.78 10.28 9.61
CA THR A 99 9.68 10.85 10.64
C THR A 99 11.06 11.21 10.10
N THR A 100 11.37 10.86 8.85
CA THR A 100 12.66 11.16 8.21
C THR A 100 12.48 11.26 6.71
N ILE A 101 12.91 12.37 6.12
CA ILE A 101 13.17 12.49 4.69
C ILE A 101 14.68 12.71 4.56
N SER A 102 15.39 11.77 3.95
CA SER A 102 16.80 11.92 3.61
C SER A 102 16.90 12.34 2.14
N LEU A 103 17.69 13.39 1.88
CA LEU A 103 18.04 13.89 0.54
C LEU A 103 19.44 13.41 0.14
#